data_AF-A0A7S0EX60-F1
#
_entry.id   AF-A0A7S0EX60-F1
#
_cell.length_a   1.000
_cell.length_b   1.000
_cell.length_c   1.000
_cell.angle_alpha   90.00
_cell.angle_beta   90.00
_cell.angle_gamma   90.00
#
_symmetry.space_group_name_H-M   'P 1'
#
loop_
_entity.id
_entity.type
_entity.pdbx_description
1 polymer ?
#
loop_
_entity_poly.entity_id
_entity_poly.type
_entity_poly.pdbx_seq_one_letter_code
_entity_poly.pdbx_strand_id
1 'polypeptide(L)'
;VGCIFLYPFRQVEARRRALGAWRGGEVEGVWHMRQMVSNACGAVAIVHLVMNTLGRVSGPAAGSGETARDGGKTARDDGGETARGGVAAVQGAGSEARRDGGEAEMPEMLRDFGRAMQGDSAHERGRRLAPALRQVHAELAGQGQTSAPRSSAVLAFHFISLVEVHGRLYELDGNNDGPLDCGGVGDGGFLTAAVRHVKESYIAPFPDGHFSLITLGPKPQEQEPPQELPQEPQPQEQLQQPLADAVVP
;
A
#
# COMPACT_ATOMS: atom_id res chain seq x y z
N VAL A 1 -1.90 -0.85 -1.27
CA VAL A 1 -0.64 -0.53 -0.55
C VAL A 1 0.51 -1.14 -1.32
N GLY A 2 1.66 -0.47 -1.41
CA GLY A 2 2.88 -1.03 -2.00
C GLY A 2 4.13 -0.42 -1.35
N CYS A 3 5.31 -0.96 -1.63
CA CYS A 3 6.57 -0.48 -1.03
C CYS A 3 7.62 -0.12 -2.09
N ILE A 4 8.46 0.86 -1.79
CA ILE A 4 9.74 1.09 -2.46
C ILE A 4 10.85 0.64 -1.50
N PHE A 5 11.79 -0.15 -2.01
CA PHE A 5 12.90 -0.67 -1.23
C PHE A 5 14.25 -0.29 -1.85
N LEU A 6 15.18 0.17 -1.02
CA LEU A 6 16.54 0.56 -1.36
C LEU A 6 17.53 -0.43 -0.75
N TYR A 7 18.48 -0.92 -1.56
CA TYR A 7 19.52 -1.84 -1.10
C TYR A 7 20.89 -1.63 -1.79
N PRO A 8 21.99 -2.17 -1.23
CA PRO A 8 23.31 -2.15 -1.87
C PRO A 8 23.38 -3.09 -3.08
N PHE A 9 23.44 -2.53 -4.29
CA PHE A 9 23.26 -3.27 -5.54
C PHE A 9 24.32 -4.34 -5.80
N ARG A 10 25.61 -3.97 -5.70
CA ARG A 10 26.72 -4.80 -6.21
C ARG A 10 26.78 -6.19 -5.55
N GLN A 11 26.65 -6.25 -4.23
CA GLN A 11 26.78 -7.49 -3.46
C GLN A 11 25.55 -8.39 -3.66
N VAL A 12 24.36 -7.81 -3.64
CA VAL A 12 23.09 -8.50 -3.86
C VAL A 12 23.03 -9.12 -5.25
N GLU A 13 23.37 -8.35 -6.28
CA GLU A 13 23.32 -8.83 -7.66
C GLU A 13 24.36 -9.91 -7.96
N ALA A 14 25.56 -9.80 -7.38
CA ALA A 14 26.57 -10.85 -7.49
C ALA A 14 26.04 -12.19 -6.93
N ARG A 15 25.35 -12.15 -5.78
CA ARG A 15 24.73 -13.34 -5.19
C ARG A 15 23.57 -13.87 -6.03
N ARG A 16 22.69 -13.01 -6.52
CA ARG A 16 21.55 -13.42 -7.39
C ARG A 16 22.01 -14.12 -8.65
N ARG A 17 23.06 -13.60 -9.29
CA ARG A 17 23.74 -14.24 -10.42
C ARG A 17 24.26 -15.63 -10.07
N ALA A 18 24.96 -15.75 -8.95
CA ALA A 18 25.52 -17.04 -8.51
C ALA A 18 24.43 -18.10 -8.24
N LEU A 19 23.23 -17.67 -7.83
CA LEU A 19 22.09 -18.56 -7.58
C LEU A 19 21.23 -18.83 -8.82
N GLY A 20 21.52 -18.22 -9.97
CA GLY A 20 20.67 -18.30 -11.16
C GLY A 20 19.29 -17.67 -11.01
N ALA A 21 19.05 -16.95 -9.90
CA ALA A 21 17.78 -16.30 -9.56
C ALA A 21 17.65 -14.94 -10.28
N TRP A 22 17.89 -14.92 -11.59
CA TRP A 22 17.91 -13.71 -12.39
C TRP A 22 16.97 -13.84 -13.58
N ARG A 23 15.91 -13.05 -13.54
CA ARG A 23 14.93 -12.65 -14.57
C ARG A 23 13.52 -13.03 -14.19
N GLY A 24 12.72 -12.01 -13.92
CA GLY A 24 11.27 -12.10 -13.99
C GLY A 24 10.80 -12.20 -15.44
N GLY A 25 9.62 -12.80 -15.64
CA GLY A 25 8.91 -12.84 -16.93
C GLY A 25 7.72 -11.89 -16.92
N GLU A 26 7.05 -11.71 -18.06
CA GLU A 26 5.78 -10.97 -18.09
C GLU A 26 4.71 -11.71 -17.25
N VAL A 27 3.97 -10.94 -16.45
CA VAL A 27 2.90 -11.46 -15.59
C VAL A 27 1.63 -10.68 -15.87
N GLU A 28 0.55 -11.39 -16.15
CA GLU A 28 -0.75 -10.78 -16.38
C GLU A 28 -1.20 -9.96 -15.16
N GLY A 29 -1.73 -8.76 -15.40
CA GLY A 29 -2.17 -7.85 -14.35
C GLY A 29 -1.06 -7.13 -13.59
N VAL A 30 0.22 -7.38 -13.90
CA VAL A 30 1.36 -6.68 -13.31
C VAL A 30 2.00 -5.74 -14.34
N TRP A 31 1.96 -4.44 -14.07
CA TRP A 31 2.57 -3.44 -14.93
C TRP A 31 4.07 -3.34 -14.65
N HIS A 32 4.92 -3.55 -15.65
CA HIS A 32 6.37 -3.46 -15.54
C HIS A 32 6.98 -2.68 -16.71
N MET A 33 8.16 -2.11 -16.48
CA MET A 33 8.97 -1.47 -17.52
C MET A 33 10.45 -1.62 -17.21
N ARG A 34 11.27 -1.65 -18.27
CA ARG A 34 12.72 -1.60 -18.17
C ARG A 34 13.22 -0.18 -17.96
N GLN A 35 14.25 -0.03 -17.15
CA GLN A 35 14.99 1.21 -17.02
C GLN A 35 15.91 1.41 -18.23
N MET A 36 15.76 2.54 -18.92
CA MET A 36 16.58 2.90 -20.08
C MET A 36 17.52 4.09 -19.81
N VAL A 37 17.52 4.60 -18.58
CA VAL A 37 18.25 5.79 -18.15
C VAL A 37 19.05 5.43 -16.91
N SER A 38 20.36 5.68 -16.92
CA SER A 38 21.21 5.46 -15.74
C SER A 38 20.75 6.34 -14.58
N ASN A 39 20.86 5.83 -13.35
CA ASN A 39 20.45 6.52 -12.12
C ASN A 39 18.97 6.94 -12.04
N ALA A 40 18.09 6.32 -12.85
CA ALA A 40 16.66 6.59 -12.82
C ALA A 40 15.85 5.58 -11.98
N CYS A 41 16.50 4.68 -11.22
CA CYS A 41 15.82 3.56 -10.56
C CYS A 41 14.78 4.01 -9.53
N GLY A 42 15.01 5.13 -8.84
CA GLY A 42 14.00 5.73 -7.96
C GLY A 42 12.73 6.13 -8.71
N ALA A 43 12.86 6.83 -9.83
CA ALA A 43 11.71 7.24 -10.64
C ALA A 43 11.00 6.04 -11.28
N VAL A 44 11.76 5.05 -11.76
CA VAL A 44 11.23 3.79 -12.28
C VAL A 44 10.42 3.04 -11.22
N ALA A 45 10.95 2.94 -9.99
CA ALA A 45 10.25 2.33 -8.87
C ALA A 45 8.95 3.07 -8.54
N ILE A 46 8.94 4.42 -8.54
CA ILE A 46 7.71 5.19 -8.34
C ILE A 46 6.66 4.85 -9.41
N VAL A 47 7.04 4.83 -10.70
CA VAL A 47 6.10 4.47 -11.78
C VAL A 47 5.59 3.04 -11.60
N HIS A 48 6.46 2.07 -11.31
CA HIS A 48 6.06 0.69 -11.00
C HIS A 48 5.03 0.63 -9.87
N LEU A 49 5.30 1.33 -8.76
CA LEU A 49 4.40 1.35 -7.61
C LEU A 49 3.03 1.95 -7.99
N VAL A 50 3.04 3.13 -8.60
CA VAL A 50 1.83 3.88 -9.00
C VAL A 50 0.95 3.05 -9.93
N MET A 51 1.54 2.49 -11.00
CA MET A 51 0.80 1.73 -12.01
C MET A 51 0.19 0.42 -11.50
N ASN A 52 0.72 -0.13 -10.41
CA ASN A 52 0.23 -1.39 -9.82
C ASN A 52 -0.66 -1.19 -8.58
N THR A 53 -0.67 0.01 -7.98
CA THR A 53 -1.39 0.26 -6.72
C THR A 53 -2.53 1.27 -6.84
N LEU A 54 -2.56 2.14 -7.84
CA LEU A 54 -3.56 3.22 -7.89
C LEU A 54 -5.01 2.76 -8.11
N GLY A 55 -5.25 1.56 -8.66
CA GLY A 55 -6.60 0.97 -8.64
C GLY A 55 -7.02 0.40 -7.28
N ARG A 56 -6.13 0.38 -6.28
CA ARG A 56 -6.30 -0.30 -4.97
C ARG A 56 -6.08 0.61 -3.75
N VAL A 57 -5.43 1.77 -3.89
CA VAL A 57 -5.14 2.71 -2.78
C VAL A 57 -6.38 3.55 -2.39
N SER A 58 -7.49 3.35 -3.11
CA SER A 58 -8.72 4.13 -3.01
C SER A 58 -9.87 3.44 -2.26
N GLY A 59 -9.61 2.28 -1.61
CA GLY A 59 -10.60 1.56 -0.82
C GLY A 59 -10.32 1.62 0.69
N PRO A 60 -11.34 1.53 1.54
CA PRO A 60 -11.12 1.36 2.98
C PRO A 60 -10.28 0.10 3.21
N ALA A 61 -9.35 0.16 4.16
CA ALA A 61 -8.55 -0.99 4.57
C ALA A 61 -9.51 -2.16 4.85
N ALA A 62 -9.46 -3.21 4.02
CA ALA A 62 -10.30 -4.37 4.21
C ALA A 62 -10.00 -4.94 5.60
N GLY A 63 -10.99 -4.82 6.48
CA GLY A 63 -10.95 -5.37 7.82
C GLY A 63 -10.68 -6.87 7.72
N SER A 64 -9.69 -7.31 8.48
CA SER A 64 -9.48 -8.71 8.79
C SER A 64 -10.75 -9.29 9.41
N GLY A 65 -11.29 -10.34 8.80
CA GLY A 65 -12.13 -11.32 9.48
C GLY A 65 -13.58 -11.37 9.00
N GLU A 66 -13.87 -12.37 8.17
CA GLU A 66 -14.96 -13.28 8.50
C GLU A 66 -14.70 -14.65 7.85
N THR A 67 -14.58 -15.66 8.72
CA THR A 67 -14.37 -17.06 8.36
C THR A 67 -15.63 -17.61 7.68
N ALA A 68 -15.57 -17.84 6.38
CA ALA A 68 -16.57 -18.66 5.69
C ALA A 68 -16.39 -20.12 6.14
N ARG A 69 -17.32 -20.57 7.00
CA ARG A 69 -17.54 -22.00 7.28
C ARG A 69 -18.08 -22.64 6.00
N ASP A 70 -17.28 -23.45 5.33
CA ASP A 70 -17.75 -24.31 4.24
C ASP A 70 -18.41 -25.55 4.86
N GLY A 71 -19.75 -25.52 4.89
CA GLY A 71 -20.60 -26.65 5.25
C GLY A 71 -20.82 -27.53 4.01
N GLY A 72 -20.39 -28.78 4.11
CA GLY A 72 -20.44 -29.76 3.04
C GLY A 72 -21.83 -29.97 2.42
N LYS A 73 -21.83 -30.24 1.12
CA LYS A 73 -23.02 -30.54 0.33
C LYS A 73 -23.07 -32.04 0.05
N THR A 74 -23.99 -32.74 0.69
CA THR A 74 -24.50 -34.05 0.24
C THR A 74 -25.97 -33.90 -0.15
N ALA A 75 -26.29 -34.37 -1.36
CA ALA A 75 -27.62 -34.33 -1.96
C ALA A 75 -28.51 -35.52 -1.51
N ARG A 76 -29.80 -35.44 -1.92
CA ARG A 76 -30.96 -36.37 -1.77
C ARG A 76 -31.93 -35.97 -0.64
N ASP A 77 -33.25 -36.08 -0.73
CA ASP A 77 -34.26 -36.29 -1.77
C ASP A 77 -35.64 -35.98 -1.12
N ASP A 78 -36.68 -35.85 -1.95
CA ASP A 78 -38.12 -36.05 -1.67
C ASP A 78 -38.98 -35.04 -0.85
N GLY A 79 -39.94 -34.45 -1.58
CA GLY A 79 -41.40 -34.60 -1.34
C GLY A 79 -42.07 -33.81 -0.20
N GLY A 80 -43.08 -32.99 -0.52
CA GLY A 80 -44.05 -32.53 0.48
C GLY A 80 -44.84 -31.26 0.17
N GLU A 81 -46.14 -31.45 -0.04
CA GLU A 81 -47.21 -30.55 -0.43
C GLU A 81 -47.68 -29.50 0.64
N THR A 82 -48.16 -28.35 0.15
CA THR A 82 -49.09 -27.34 0.74
C THR A 82 -48.78 -26.63 2.07
N ALA A 83 -48.86 -25.28 2.07
CA ALA A 83 -49.90 -24.52 2.80
C ALA A 83 -49.70 -22.99 2.67
N ARG A 84 -50.83 -22.29 2.66
CA ARG A 84 -51.01 -20.83 2.58
C ARG A 84 -50.64 -20.14 3.89
N GLY A 85 -50.15 -18.91 3.80
CA GLY A 85 -50.06 -17.99 4.96
C GLY A 85 -49.58 -16.61 4.53
N GLY A 86 -50.53 -15.69 4.28
CA GLY A 86 -50.22 -14.28 4.04
C GLY A 86 -50.06 -13.50 5.35
N VAL A 87 -49.22 -12.47 5.32
CA VAL A 87 -49.39 -11.24 6.10
C VAL A 87 -48.70 -10.09 5.38
N ALA A 88 -49.40 -8.97 5.34
CA ALA A 88 -49.08 -7.76 4.61
C ALA A 88 -48.20 -6.79 5.42
N ALA A 89 -47.53 -5.91 4.66
CA ALA A 89 -47.15 -4.53 4.97
C ALA A 89 -46.15 -4.27 6.12
N VAL A 90 -45.08 -3.53 5.80
CA VAL A 90 -45.02 -2.07 6.02
C VAL A 90 -43.80 -1.52 5.28
N GLN A 91 -44.06 -0.54 4.41
CA GLN A 91 -43.05 0.36 3.87
C GLN A 91 -42.59 1.28 4.99
N GLY A 92 -41.34 1.14 5.42
CA GLY A 92 -40.66 2.11 6.27
C GLY A 92 -39.64 2.87 5.44
N ALA A 93 -39.98 4.10 5.06
CA ALA A 93 -39.04 5.07 4.54
C ALA A 93 -38.06 5.47 5.65
N GLY A 94 -36.78 5.10 5.50
CA GLY A 94 -35.67 5.59 6.29
C GLY A 94 -34.71 6.34 5.38
N SER A 95 -34.70 7.65 5.50
CA SER A 95 -33.80 8.56 4.80
C SER A 95 -32.42 8.55 5.46
N GLU A 96 -31.39 8.71 4.60
CA GLU A 96 -30.05 9.24 4.91
C GLU A 96 -29.15 8.33 5.77
N ALA A 97 -27.89 8.06 5.42
CA ALA A 97 -26.95 8.91 4.71
C ALA A 97 -26.19 8.14 3.63
N ARG A 98 -26.14 8.72 2.43
CA ARG A 98 -25.08 8.42 1.46
C ARG A 98 -23.76 8.77 2.12
N ARG A 99 -23.02 7.75 2.57
CA ARG A 99 -21.60 7.89 2.84
C ARG A 99 -20.94 8.00 1.47
N ASP A 100 -20.61 9.22 1.08
CA ASP A 100 -19.77 9.51 -0.07
C ASP A 100 -18.35 9.00 0.23
N GLY A 101 -18.16 7.69 0.10
CA GLY A 101 -16.86 7.06 0.03
C GLY A 101 -16.34 7.25 -1.39
N GLY A 102 -15.88 8.46 -1.70
CA GLY A 102 -15.29 8.76 -2.99
C GLY A 102 -14.12 7.82 -3.25
N GLU A 103 -14.32 6.87 -4.17
CA GLU A 103 -13.23 6.16 -4.81
C GLU A 103 -12.27 7.23 -5.31
N ALA A 104 -11.04 7.28 -4.81
CA ALA A 104 -10.01 8.07 -5.43
C ALA A 104 -9.77 7.50 -6.84
N GLU A 105 -10.53 7.99 -7.80
CA GLU A 105 -10.35 7.62 -9.19
C GLU A 105 -8.94 8.01 -9.62
N MET A 106 -8.27 7.13 -10.36
CA MET A 106 -6.99 7.43 -10.97
C MET A 106 -7.09 8.77 -11.70
N PRO A 107 -6.21 9.75 -11.46
CA PRO A 107 -6.20 10.99 -12.24
C PRO A 107 -6.20 10.67 -13.74
N GLU A 108 -6.97 11.43 -14.54
CA GLU A 108 -7.15 11.20 -15.97
C GLU A 108 -5.80 11.03 -16.70
N MET A 109 -4.82 11.88 -16.36
CA MET A 109 -3.46 11.80 -16.87
C MET A 109 -2.79 10.43 -16.66
N LEU A 110 -2.98 9.80 -15.49
CA LEU A 110 -2.40 8.48 -15.19
C LEU A 110 -3.20 7.35 -15.85
N ARG A 111 -4.51 7.52 -16.04
CA ARG A 111 -5.33 6.58 -16.84
C ARG A 111 -4.89 6.59 -18.30
N ASP A 112 -4.76 7.78 -18.89
CA ASP A 112 -4.33 7.97 -20.28
C ASP A 112 -2.92 7.44 -20.50
N PHE A 113 -2.04 7.70 -19.54
CA PHE A 113 -0.70 7.14 -19.53
C PHE A 113 -0.72 5.60 -19.56
N GLY A 114 -1.53 4.97 -18.71
CA GLY A 114 -1.70 3.51 -18.70
C GLY A 114 -2.24 2.98 -20.02
N ARG A 115 -3.26 3.63 -20.59
CA ARG A 115 -3.87 3.27 -21.88
C ARG A 115 -2.89 3.41 -23.04
N ALA A 116 -2.12 4.50 -23.08
CA ALA A 116 -1.16 4.77 -24.15
C ALA A 116 -0.03 3.72 -24.24
N MET A 117 0.16 2.93 -23.18
CA MET A 117 1.18 1.90 -23.05
C MET A 117 0.58 0.47 -23.03
N GLN A 118 -0.72 0.32 -23.31
CA GLN A 118 -1.34 -1.00 -23.42
C GLN A 118 -0.78 -1.77 -24.61
N GLY A 119 -0.43 -3.04 -24.40
CA GLY A 119 0.17 -3.89 -25.42
C GLY A 119 1.69 -3.74 -25.59
N ASP A 120 2.29 -2.68 -25.03
CA ASP A 120 3.74 -2.51 -25.06
C ASP A 120 4.44 -3.53 -24.15
N SER A 121 5.54 -4.10 -24.63
CA SER A 121 6.47 -4.86 -23.79
C SER A 121 7.15 -3.98 -22.74
N ALA A 122 7.73 -4.60 -21.70
CA ALA A 122 8.49 -3.86 -20.68
C ALA A 122 9.61 -2.98 -21.28
N HIS A 123 10.25 -3.46 -22.36
CA HIS A 123 11.29 -2.71 -23.06
C HIS A 123 10.73 -1.49 -23.80
N GLU A 124 9.59 -1.63 -24.49
CA GLU A 124 8.94 -0.54 -25.22
C GLU A 124 8.44 0.55 -24.29
N ARG A 125 7.80 0.18 -23.17
CA ARG A 125 7.41 1.14 -22.12
C ARG A 125 8.62 1.93 -21.62
N GLY A 126 9.72 1.22 -21.33
CA GLY A 126 10.98 1.82 -20.93
C GLY A 126 11.53 2.82 -21.96
N ARG A 127 11.54 2.45 -23.25
CA ARG A 127 12.01 3.32 -24.34
C ARG A 127 11.16 4.58 -24.46
N ARG A 128 9.84 4.46 -24.36
CA ARG A 128 8.91 5.59 -24.48
C ARG A 128 9.02 6.56 -23.31
N LEU A 129 9.24 6.08 -22.09
CA LEU A 129 9.42 6.94 -20.91
C LEU A 129 10.81 7.55 -20.76
N ALA A 130 11.83 6.97 -21.42
CA ALA A 130 13.21 7.40 -21.24
C ALA A 130 13.43 8.91 -21.42
N PRO A 131 12.86 9.60 -22.42
CA PRO A 131 13.03 11.05 -22.57
C PRO A 131 12.50 11.85 -21.37
N ALA A 132 11.28 11.53 -20.90
CA ALA A 132 10.67 12.19 -19.75
C ALA A 132 11.47 11.94 -18.46
N LEU A 133 11.93 10.70 -18.25
CA LEU A 133 12.76 10.35 -17.10
C LEU A 133 14.10 11.08 -17.09
N ARG A 134 14.74 11.30 -18.26
CA ARG A 134 15.97 12.11 -18.35
C ARG A 134 15.72 13.56 -17.97
N GLN A 135 14.61 14.13 -18.44
CA GLN A 135 14.25 15.50 -18.13
C GLN A 135 14.01 15.69 -16.63
N VAL A 136 13.16 14.86 -16.03
CA VAL A 136 12.87 14.90 -14.59
C VAL A 136 14.12 14.63 -13.76
N HIS A 137 14.97 13.67 -14.17
CA HIS A 137 16.24 13.42 -13.48
C HIS A 137 17.18 14.65 -13.52
N ALA A 138 17.27 15.35 -14.65
CA ALA A 138 18.08 16.56 -14.77
C ALA A 138 17.56 17.69 -13.85
N GLU A 139 16.24 17.84 -13.73
CA GLU A 139 15.60 18.84 -12.87
C GLU A 139 15.77 18.50 -11.38
N LEU A 140 15.59 17.23 -10.99
CA LEU A 140 15.65 16.78 -9.59
C LEU A 140 17.08 16.59 -9.06
N ALA A 141 18.04 16.25 -9.92
CA ALA A 141 19.45 16.14 -9.51
C ALA A 141 19.99 17.46 -8.95
N GLY A 142 19.41 18.60 -9.34
CA GLY A 142 19.72 19.92 -8.79
C GLY A 142 19.03 20.26 -7.47
N GLN A 143 18.04 19.48 -7.02
CA GLN A 143 17.18 19.78 -5.86
C GLN A 143 17.45 18.89 -4.63
N GLY A 144 18.39 17.95 -4.72
CA GLY A 144 18.72 17.06 -3.60
C GLY A 144 19.31 17.82 -2.41
N GLN A 145 18.84 17.51 -1.20
CA GLN A 145 19.37 18.06 0.07
C GLN A 145 20.80 17.55 0.39
N THR A 146 21.30 16.57 -0.36
CA THR A 146 22.63 16.00 -0.20
C THR A 146 23.49 16.32 -1.42
N SER A 147 24.72 16.79 -1.22
CA SER A 147 25.67 16.92 -2.31
C SER A 147 25.91 15.54 -2.95
N ALA A 148 25.79 15.45 -4.29
CA ALA A 148 26.14 14.24 -5.02
C ALA A 148 27.59 13.83 -4.66
N PRO A 149 27.85 12.58 -4.21
CA PRO A 149 29.17 12.19 -3.75
C PRO A 149 30.21 12.30 -4.87
N ARG A 150 31.40 12.80 -4.54
CA ARG A 150 32.49 13.06 -5.50
C ARG A 150 33.36 11.85 -5.85
N SER A 151 33.14 10.66 -5.27
CA SER A 151 34.05 9.51 -5.42
C SER A 151 33.38 8.28 -6.02
N SER A 152 34.07 7.58 -6.93
CA SER A 152 33.65 6.33 -7.59
C SER A 152 33.44 5.13 -6.66
N ALA A 153 33.69 5.31 -5.36
CA ALA A 153 33.37 4.36 -4.29
C ALA A 153 31.97 4.57 -3.69
N VAL A 154 31.09 5.37 -4.33
CA VAL A 154 29.67 5.42 -3.96
C VAL A 154 29.14 3.98 -3.90
N LEU A 155 28.62 3.58 -2.74
CA LEU A 155 27.81 2.40 -2.61
C LEU A 155 26.69 2.53 -3.64
N ALA A 156 26.75 1.74 -4.72
CA ALA A 156 25.75 1.79 -5.78
C ALA A 156 24.47 1.22 -5.16
N PHE A 157 23.59 2.10 -4.68
CA PHE A 157 22.29 1.72 -4.18
C PHE A 157 21.31 1.56 -5.34
N HIS A 158 20.32 0.71 -5.15
CA HIS A 158 19.29 0.46 -6.16
C HIS A 158 17.90 0.41 -5.55
N PHE A 159 16.94 1.01 -6.25
CA PHE A 159 15.54 1.04 -5.86
C PHE A 159 14.75 -0.02 -6.64
N ILE A 160 13.87 -0.72 -5.93
CA ILE A 160 12.86 -1.61 -6.49
C ILE A 160 11.49 -1.29 -5.88
N SER A 161 10.42 -1.79 -6.50
CA SER A 161 9.10 -1.81 -5.88
C SER A 161 8.66 -3.20 -5.50
N LEU A 162 7.91 -3.30 -4.40
CA LEU A 162 7.19 -4.50 -3.98
C LEU A 162 5.70 -4.21 -4.06
N VAL A 163 4.94 -5.08 -4.74
CA VAL A 163 3.50 -4.91 -4.94
C VAL A 163 2.76 -6.24 -4.73
N GLU A 164 1.49 -6.16 -4.33
CA GLU A 164 0.59 -7.31 -4.33
C GLU A 164 -0.32 -7.29 -5.56
N VAL A 165 -0.34 -8.39 -6.30
CA VAL A 165 -1.30 -8.62 -7.38
C VAL A 165 -1.84 -10.05 -7.25
N HIS A 166 -3.17 -10.18 -7.15
CA HIS A 166 -3.87 -11.48 -7.03
C HIS A 166 -3.35 -12.36 -5.87
N GLY A 167 -3.09 -11.78 -4.69
CA GLY A 167 -2.62 -12.51 -3.50
C GLY A 167 -1.16 -12.94 -3.54
N ARG A 168 -0.41 -12.52 -4.57
CA ARG A 168 1.03 -12.80 -4.73
C ARG A 168 1.86 -11.54 -4.61
N LEU A 169 3.03 -11.67 -4.01
CA LEU A 169 4.03 -10.62 -3.87
C LEU A 169 4.92 -10.61 -5.11
N TYR A 170 5.06 -9.44 -5.73
CA TYR A 170 5.97 -9.24 -6.85
C TYR A 170 7.01 -8.17 -6.55
N GLU A 171 8.25 -8.48 -6.92
CA GLU A 171 9.36 -7.53 -6.96
C GLU A 171 9.51 -6.97 -8.38
N LEU A 172 9.50 -5.65 -8.48
CA LEU A 172 9.60 -4.90 -9.73
C LEU A 172 10.94 -4.15 -9.76
N ASP A 173 11.85 -4.67 -10.58
CA ASP A 173 13.17 -4.08 -10.83
C ASP A 173 13.27 -3.69 -12.32
N GLY A 174 13.60 -2.43 -12.60
CA GLY A 174 13.80 -1.92 -13.96
C GLY A 174 14.98 -2.54 -14.72
N ASN A 175 15.91 -3.21 -14.03
CA ASN A 175 17.02 -3.93 -14.66
C ASN A 175 16.60 -5.30 -15.22
N ASN A 176 15.42 -5.81 -14.85
CA ASN A 176 14.89 -7.09 -15.29
C ASN A 176 13.95 -6.93 -16.48
N ASP A 177 13.69 -8.03 -17.20
CA ASP A 177 12.75 -8.04 -18.33
C ASP A 177 11.28 -8.13 -17.88
N GLY A 178 11.02 -8.45 -16.60
CA GLY A 178 9.69 -8.50 -16.01
C GLY A 178 9.69 -8.64 -14.48
N PRO A 179 8.51 -8.70 -13.85
CA PRO A 179 8.32 -8.93 -12.41
C PRO A 179 8.92 -10.24 -11.91
N LEU A 180 9.55 -10.21 -10.73
CA LEU A 180 9.95 -11.41 -10.00
C LEU A 180 8.84 -11.81 -9.03
N ASP A 181 8.36 -13.05 -9.15
CA ASP A 181 7.40 -13.63 -8.20
C ASP A 181 8.10 -14.03 -6.89
N CYS A 182 7.66 -13.44 -5.78
CA CYS A 182 8.23 -13.65 -4.44
C CYS A 182 7.35 -14.55 -3.54
N GLY A 183 6.32 -15.18 -4.11
CA GLY A 183 5.43 -16.10 -3.41
C GLY A 183 4.11 -15.48 -2.93
N GLY A 184 3.33 -16.27 -2.20
CA GLY A 184 2.03 -15.85 -1.66
C GLY A 184 2.17 -14.84 -0.52
N VAL A 185 1.20 -13.93 -0.43
CA VAL A 185 1.12 -12.93 0.65
C VAL A 185 0.71 -13.58 1.99
N GLY A 186 -0.19 -14.57 1.94
CA GLY A 186 -0.69 -15.28 3.12
C GLY A 186 -1.55 -14.40 4.04
N ASP A 187 -1.98 -14.97 5.18
CA ASP A 187 -2.97 -14.35 6.07
C ASP A 187 -2.46 -13.10 6.80
N GLY A 188 -1.14 -12.93 6.89
CA GLY A 188 -0.50 -11.75 7.50
C GLY A 188 -0.56 -10.49 6.62
N GLY A 189 -1.06 -10.58 5.39
CA GLY A 189 -1.22 -9.46 4.47
C GLY A 189 0.08 -8.96 3.84
N PHE A 190 -0.06 -8.01 2.91
CA PHE A 190 1.01 -7.55 2.02
C PHE A 190 2.29 -7.14 2.76
N LEU A 191 2.17 -6.29 3.78
CA LEU A 191 3.35 -5.72 4.45
C LEU A 191 4.16 -6.80 5.17
N THR A 192 3.49 -7.78 5.77
CA THR A 192 4.13 -8.93 6.40
C THR A 192 4.92 -9.75 5.38
N ALA A 193 4.31 -10.03 4.22
CA ALA A 193 4.98 -10.74 3.14
C ALA A 193 6.18 -9.96 2.57
N ALA A 194 6.03 -8.65 2.36
CA ALA A 194 7.08 -7.77 1.85
C ALA A 194 8.27 -7.70 2.82
N VAL A 195 8.03 -7.52 4.12
CA VAL A 195 9.07 -7.48 5.15
C VAL A 195 9.77 -8.83 5.27
N ARG A 196 9.03 -9.94 5.22
CA ARG A 196 9.61 -11.29 5.21
C ARG A 196 10.55 -11.47 4.02
N HIS A 197 10.09 -11.15 2.81
CA HIS A 197 10.92 -11.21 1.59
C HIS A 197 12.18 -10.36 1.70
N VAL A 198 12.06 -9.11 2.16
CA VAL A 198 13.20 -8.20 2.36
C VAL A 198 14.21 -8.79 3.36
N LYS A 199 13.73 -9.31 4.49
CA LYS A 199 14.59 -9.92 5.50
C LYS A 199 15.35 -11.13 4.96
N GLU A 200 14.66 -12.04 4.30
CA GLU A 200 15.23 -13.30 3.80
C GLU A 200 16.14 -13.11 2.59
N SER A 201 15.73 -12.26 1.64
CA SER A 201 16.42 -12.10 0.35
C SER A 201 17.53 -11.05 0.36
N TYR A 202 17.47 -10.07 1.27
CA TYR A 202 18.39 -8.92 1.27
C TYR A 202 19.10 -8.71 2.61
N ILE A 203 18.41 -8.71 3.74
CA ILE A 203 19.04 -8.35 5.01
C ILE A 203 19.87 -9.50 5.57
N ALA A 204 19.30 -10.70 5.69
CA ALA A 204 19.99 -11.86 6.26
C ALA A 204 21.27 -12.25 5.49
N PRO A 205 21.32 -12.19 4.14
CA PRO A 205 22.55 -12.45 3.40
C PRO A 205 23.58 -11.31 3.48
N PHE A 206 23.17 -10.09 3.86
CA PHE A 206 24.01 -8.88 3.87
C PHE A 206 23.75 -8.04 5.15
N PRO A 207 24.09 -8.55 6.34
CA PRO A 207 23.71 -7.95 7.63
C PRO A 207 24.29 -6.55 7.85
N ASP A 208 25.44 -6.24 7.25
CA ASP A 208 26.10 -4.93 7.34
C ASP A 208 25.63 -3.94 6.27
N GLY A 209 24.61 -4.31 5.47
CA GLY A 209 24.07 -3.47 4.42
C GLY A 209 23.24 -2.30 4.94
N HIS A 210 23.25 -1.18 4.19
CA HIS A 210 22.32 -0.08 4.42
C HIS A 210 21.06 -0.26 3.57
N PHE A 211 19.91 -0.22 4.21
CA PHE A 211 18.61 -0.46 3.58
C PHE A 211 17.61 0.63 3.95
N SER A 212 16.63 0.88 3.08
CA SER A 212 15.47 1.72 3.37
C SER A 212 14.22 1.12 2.74
N LEU A 213 13.10 1.16 3.46
CA LEU A 213 11.79 0.69 2.99
C LEU A 213 10.78 1.82 3.20
N ILE A 214 10.09 2.23 2.14
CA ILE A 214 9.07 3.28 2.15
C ILE A 214 7.76 2.65 1.69
N THR A 215 6.68 2.87 2.44
CA THR A 215 5.35 2.35 2.11
C THR A 215 4.44 3.45 1.58
N LEU A 216 3.69 3.16 0.52
CA LEU A 216 2.58 3.99 0.06
C LEU A 216 1.27 3.36 0.55
N GLY A 217 0.71 3.95 1.61
CA GLY A 217 -0.55 3.55 2.24
C GLY A 217 -1.66 4.59 2.04
N PRO A 218 -2.92 4.25 2.37
CA PRO A 218 -4.00 5.23 2.44
C PRO A 218 -3.63 6.34 3.42
N LYS A 219 -4.16 7.55 3.20
CA LYS A 219 -3.99 8.66 4.16
C LYS A 219 -4.43 8.15 5.55
N PRO A 220 -3.59 8.28 6.59
CA PRO A 220 -4.04 7.98 7.96
C PRO A 220 -5.29 8.79 8.24
N GLN A 221 -6.34 8.15 8.75
CA GLN A 221 -7.51 8.89 9.23
C GLN A 221 -7.03 9.75 10.41
N GLU A 222 -7.22 11.06 10.30
CA GLU A 222 -7.06 11.95 11.45
C GLU A 222 -8.06 11.47 12.51
N GLN A 223 -7.56 10.93 13.61
CA GLN A 223 -8.41 10.63 14.76
C GLN A 223 -8.95 11.98 15.25
N GLU A 224 -10.28 12.15 15.24
CA GLU A 224 -10.87 13.31 15.91
C GLU A 224 -10.35 13.32 17.36
N PRO A 225 -9.90 14.47 17.88
CA PRO A 225 -9.49 14.56 19.27
C PRO A 225 -10.64 14.03 20.15
N PRO A 226 -10.34 13.27 21.22
CA PRO A 226 -11.38 12.75 22.11
C PRO A 226 -12.30 13.89 22.51
N GLN A 227 -13.61 13.73 22.30
CA GLN A 227 -14.58 14.69 22.80
C GLN A 227 -14.36 14.83 24.30
N GLU A 228 -14.06 16.05 24.76
CA GLU A 228 -13.98 16.34 26.19
C GLU A 228 -15.32 15.94 26.81
N LEU A 229 -15.29 14.94 27.69
CA LEU A 229 -16.45 14.55 28.48
C LEU A 229 -16.97 15.80 29.21
N PRO A 230 -18.29 16.03 29.26
CA PRO A 230 -18.86 17.16 29.99
C PRO A 230 -18.30 17.16 31.42
N GLN A 231 -17.64 18.25 31.80
CA GLN A 231 -17.12 18.39 33.16
C GLN A 231 -18.28 18.31 34.13
N GLU A 232 -18.22 17.36 35.07
CA GLU A 232 -19.20 17.30 36.16
C GLU A 232 -19.19 18.63 36.93
N PRO A 233 -20.36 19.19 37.27
CA PRO A 233 -20.43 20.44 38.00
C PRO A 233 -19.73 20.29 39.35
N GLN A 234 -18.71 21.12 39.57
CA GLN A 234 -17.98 21.19 40.82
C GLN A 234 -18.96 21.50 41.98
N PRO A 235 -18.88 20.81 43.13
CA PRO A 235 -19.74 21.11 44.27
C PRO A 235 -19.47 22.55 44.73
N GLN A 236 -20.52 23.37 44.73
CA GLN A 236 -20.46 24.72 45.28
C GLN A 236 -20.06 24.63 46.76
N GLU A 237 -18.93 25.22 47.14
CA GLU A 237 -18.56 25.45 48.53
C GLU A 237 -19.71 26.17 49.23
N GLN A 238 -20.42 25.45 50.10
CA GLN A 238 -21.38 26.05 51.01
C GLN A 238 -20.62 26.99 51.93
N LEU A 239 -20.79 28.30 51.71
CA LEU A 239 -20.34 29.34 52.63
C LEU A 239 -20.85 29.00 54.04
N GLN A 240 -19.93 28.66 54.94
CA GLN A 240 -20.22 28.65 56.37
C GLN A 240 -20.47 30.11 56.78
N GLN A 241 -21.73 30.42 57.10
CA GLN A 241 -22.07 31.67 57.78
C GLN A 241 -21.54 31.62 59.22
N PRO A 242 -20.87 32.67 59.71
CA PRO A 242 -20.49 32.72 61.13
C PRO A 242 -21.74 32.93 62.00
N LEU A 243 -21.86 32.14 63.06
CA LEU A 243 -22.86 32.32 64.12
C LEU A 243 -22.74 33.73 64.70
N ALA A 244 -23.87 34.45 64.72
CA ALA A 244 -23.99 35.71 65.43
C ALA A 244 -23.91 35.48 66.94
N ASP A 245 -23.02 36.21 67.62
CA ASP A 245 -22.96 36.28 69.07
C ASP A 245 -24.27 36.84 69.63
N ALA A 246 -24.91 36.04 70.47
CA ALA A 246 -26.06 36.43 71.26
C ALA A 246 -25.60 37.31 72.43
N VAL A 247 -26.12 38.54 72.46
CA VAL A 247 -26.05 39.43 73.62
C VAL A 247 -27.09 39.00 74.67
N VAL A 248 -26.78 39.28 75.94
CA VAL A 248 -27.66 39.59 77.10
C VAL A 248 -27.54 38.58 78.28
N PRO A 249 -27.56 39.02 79.57
CA PRO A 249 -27.70 40.37 80.12
C PRO A 249 -26.47 40.94 80.84
#